data_AF-A0A932L4A9-F1
#
_entry.id   AF-A0A932L4A9-F1
#
_cell.length_a   1.000
_cell.length_b   1.000
_cell.length_c   1.000
_cell.angle_alpha   90.00
_cell.angle_beta   90.00
_cell.angle_gamma   90.00
#
_symmetry.space_group_name_H-M   'P 1'
#
loop_
_entity.id
_entity.type
_entity.pdbx_description
1 polymer ?
#
loop_
_entity_poly.entity_id
_entity_poly.type
_entity_poly.pdbx_seq_one_letter_code
_entity_poly.pdbx_strand_id
1 'polypeptide(L)'
;MTSTPLAIFAFGFANLAMLGWLAAAAAPLIIHLLNRRKYREMSWAAMEFLLAAIRKQSRRVRIEQWILLAVRTVLITCLVLAVAEPYLERAGLTAVSGARTHKLLVIDGSFSMGYKPTDKTRFDRAKELAGQIVDESSQGDGFTLVLMGDPPRTVVGTPAFEAGRFVEEIERLELPHGGGNLPVTLEEVERILTAARREQPK
;
A
#
# COMPACT_ATOMS: atom_id res chain seq x y z
N MET A 1 22.95 19.11 -23.90
CA MET A 1 23.40 18.12 -22.90
C MET A 1 22.25 17.87 -21.94
N THR A 2 21.39 16.90 -22.25
CA THR A 2 20.26 16.51 -21.41
C THR A 2 20.77 15.54 -20.34
N SER A 3 21.07 16.06 -19.16
CA SER A 3 21.38 15.24 -17.99
C SER A 3 20.14 14.41 -17.67
N THR A 4 20.09 13.15 -18.06
CA THR A 4 19.09 12.21 -17.54
C THR A 4 19.32 12.10 -16.04
N PRO A 5 18.40 12.57 -15.18
CA PRO A 5 18.58 12.37 -13.76
C PRO A 5 18.63 10.86 -13.53
N LEU A 6 19.69 10.38 -12.89
CA LEU A 6 19.75 9.00 -12.42
C LEU A 6 18.48 8.79 -11.58
N ALA A 7 17.63 7.88 -12.02
CA ALA A 7 16.47 7.46 -11.25
C ALA A 7 17.00 6.70 -10.04
N ILE A 8 17.27 7.42 -8.95
CA ILE A 8 17.55 6.82 -7.67
C ILE A 8 16.20 6.27 -7.20
N PHE A 9 16.14 4.99 -6.86
CA PHE A 9 14.94 4.38 -6.30
C PHE A 9 15.12 4.30 -4.77
N ALA A 10 14.16 4.84 -4.03
CA ALA A 10 14.06 4.71 -2.59
C ALA A 10 13.22 3.47 -2.27
N PHE A 11 13.74 2.62 -1.40
CA PHE A 11 13.00 1.48 -0.87
C PHE A 11 12.39 1.89 0.46
N GLY A 12 11.06 1.84 0.56
CA GLY A 12 10.30 2.20 1.74
C GLY A 12 9.37 1.07 2.20
N PHE A 13 8.86 1.21 3.42
CA PHE A 13 7.88 0.29 4.01
C PHE A 13 6.69 1.10 4.51
N ALA A 14 5.47 0.63 4.23
CA ALA A 14 4.25 1.32 4.67
C ALA A 14 4.10 1.28 6.19
N ASN A 15 4.46 0.16 6.80
CA ASN A 15 4.27 -0.08 8.22
C ASN A 15 5.59 -0.40 8.91
N LEU A 16 6.34 0.63 9.33
CA LEU A 16 7.66 0.47 9.96
C LEU A 16 7.61 -0.38 11.24
N ALA A 17 6.51 -0.30 11.99
CA ALA A 17 6.31 -1.12 13.19
C ALA A 17 6.26 -2.63 12.89
N MET A 18 5.81 -3.03 11.69
CA MET A 18 5.70 -4.44 11.33
C MET A 18 7.04 -5.10 11.00
N LEU A 19 8.10 -4.31 10.74
CA LEU A 19 9.47 -4.84 10.65
C LEU A 19 9.92 -5.49 11.96
N GLY A 20 9.34 -5.12 13.12
CA GLY A 20 9.63 -5.79 14.39
C GLY A 20 9.36 -7.31 14.35
N TRP A 21 8.43 -7.75 13.50
CA TRP A 21 8.13 -9.18 13.31
C TRP A 21 9.25 -9.97 12.63
N LEU A 22 10.26 -9.32 12.04
CA LEU A 22 11.49 -10.01 11.60
C LEU A 22 12.18 -10.74 12.76
N ALA A 23 11.99 -10.31 14.00
CA ALA A 23 12.47 -11.05 15.16
C ALA A 23 11.89 -12.49 15.22
N ALA A 24 10.68 -12.71 14.71
CA ALA A 24 10.09 -14.06 14.61
C ALA A 24 10.82 -14.94 13.58
N ALA A 25 11.43 -14.35 12.54
CA ALA A 25 12.28 -15.07 11.60
C ALA A 25 13.58 -15.57 12.25
N ALA A 26 13.99 -15.00 13.40
CA ALA A 26 15.13 -15.51 14.17
C ALA A 26 14.78 -16.75 15.02
N ALA A 27 13.50 -17.04 15.28
CA ALA A 27 13.09 -18.16 16.12
C ALA A 27 13.61 -19.53 15.65
N PRO A 28 13.52 -19.90 14.34
CA PRO A 28 14.08 -21.15 13.85
C PRO A 28 15.59 -21.28 14.06
N LEU A 29 16.32 -20.17 13.87
CA LEU A 29 17.77 -20.10 14.05
C LEU A 29 18.15 -20.32 15.52
N ILE A 30 17.44 -19.67 16.44
CA ILE A 30 17.64 -19.81 17.89
C ILE A 30 17.33 -21.23 18.34
N ILE A 31 16.19 -21.80 17.93
CA ILE A 31 15.80 -23.18 18.27
C ILE A 31 16.85 -24.17 17.77
N HIS A 32 17.37 -24.00 16.55
CA HIS A 32 18.42 -24.85 16.01
C HIS A 32 19.71 -24.78 16.84
N LEU A 33 20.15 -23.58 17.22
CA LEU A 33 21.36 -23.37 18.02
C LEU A 33 21.23 -24.01 19.42
N LEU A 34 20.05 -23.90 20.03
CA LEU A 34 19.75 -24.50 21.34
C LEU A 34 19.69 -26.03 21.27
N ASN A 35 19.11 -26.60 20.19
CA ASN A 35 19.01 -28.04 20.04
C ASN A 35 20.37 -28.73 19.77
N ARG A 36 21.37 -27.97 19.32
CA ARG A 36 22.74 -28.46 19.10
C ARG A 36 23.51 -28.77 20.39
N ARG A 37 23.01 -28.34 21.56
CA ARG A 37 23.69 -28.50 22.88
C ARG A 37 23.44 -29.82 23.60
N LYS A 38 22.73 -30.80 23.02
CA LYS A 38 22.47 -32.10 23.66
C LYS A 38 23.05 -33.26 22.87
N TYR A 39 24.35 -33.50 22.99
CA TYR A 39 24.93 -34.81 22.73
C TYR A 39 25.72 -35.22 23.97
N ARG A 40 25.17 -36.17 24.73
CA ARG A 40 25.87 -36.87 25.81
C ARG A 40 26.59 -38.04 25.15
N GLU A 41 27.91 -37.95 25.02
CA GLU A 41 28.71 -39.04 24.48
C GLU A 41 28.75 -40.19 25.49
N MET A 42 28.43 -41.41 25.04
CA MET A 42 28.51 -42.63 25.83
C MET A 42 29.44 -43.58 25.06
N SER A 43 30.59 -43.94 25.65
CA SER A 43 31.62 -44.73 24.98
C SER A 43 31.22 -46.21 24.93
N TRP A 44 30.96 -46.75 23.74
CA TRP A 44 30.73 -48.19 23.53
C TRP A 44 31.69 -48.74 22.48
N ALA A 45 32.34 -49.87 22.77
CA ALA A 45 33.51 -50.37 22.03
C ALA A 45 33.20 -50.87 20.60
N ALA A 46 31.94 -51.18 20.25
CA ALA A 46 31.56 -51.61 18.89
C ALA A 46 31.30 -50.45 17.90
N MET A 47 31.50 -49.20 18.32
CA MET A 47 31.07 -48.00 17.60
C MET A 47 32.00 -47.56 16.46
N GLU A 48 33.26 -48.02 16.42
CA GLU A 48 34.29 -47.59 15.45
C GLU A 48 33.89 -47.85 13.98
N PHE A 49 33.34 -49.03 13.66
CA PHE A 49 32.85 -49.36 12.32
C PHE A 49 31.59 -48.58 11.94
N LEU A 50 30.71 -48.30 12.92
CA LEU A 50 29.50 -47.51 12.71
C LEU A 50 29.84 -46.02 12.51
N LEU A 51 30.84 -45.50 13.23
CA LEU A 51 31.32 -44.11 13.12
C LEU A 51 31.94 -43.79 11.76
N ALA A 52 32.58 -44.76 11.10
CA ALA A 52 33.11 -44.58 9.74
C ALA A 52 31.99 -44.37 8.71
N ALA A 53 30.91 -45.16 8.80
CA ALA A 53 29.72 -45.01 7.95
C ALA A 53 28.92 -43.74 8.28
N ILE A 54 28.75 -43.44 9.58
CA ILE A 54 28.06 -42.22 10.06
C ILE A 54 28.80 -40.96 9.64
N ARG A 55 30.15 -40.94 9.61
CA ARG A 55 30.92 -39.75 9.20
C ARG A 55 30.55 -39.25 7.80
N LYS A 56 30.34 -40.16 6.83
CA LYS A 56 29.93 -39.80 5.47
C LYS A 56 28.47 -39.30 5.43
N GLN A 57 27.56 -39.96 6.16
CA GLN A 57 26.15 -39.56 6.25
C GLN A 57 25.94 -38.24 7.01
N SER A 58 26.80 -37.96 8.01
CA SER A 58 26.71 -36.76 8.84
C SER A 58 26.90 -35.46 8.05
N ARG A 59 27.71 -35.47 6.98
CA ARG A 59 27.89 -34.30 6.11
C ARG A 59 26.62 -33.99 5.32
N ARG A 60 25.97 -35.01 4.76
CA ARG A 60 24.71 -34.85 3.99
C ARG A 60 23.57 -34.35 4.87
N VAL A 61 23.38 -34.98 6.04
CA VAL A 61 22.36 -34.56 7.02
C VAL A 61 22.60 -33.12 7.48
N ARG A 62 23.87 -32.72 7.68
CA ARG A 62 24.20 -31.35 8.05
C ARG A 62 23.82 -30.35 6.95
N ILE A 63 24.12 -30.65 5.68
CA ILE A 63 23.74 -29.80 4.54
C ILE A 63 22.22 -29.70 4.42
N GLU A 64 21.50 -30.81 4.50
CA GLU A 64 20.03 -30.84 4.46
C GLU A 64 19.43 -30.00 5.60
N GLN A 65 19.99 -30.07 6.82
CA GLN A 65 19.54 -29.23 7.93
C GLN A 65 19.79 -27.73 7.73
N TRP A 66 20.93 -27.34 7.15
CA TRP A 66 21.19 -25.94 6.82
C TRP A 66 20.24 -25.42 5.73
N ILE A 67 19.96 -26.24 4.71
CA ILE A 67 19.00 -25.89 3.65
C ILE A 67 17.58 -25.75 4.24
N LEU A 68 17.14 -26.71 5.06
CA LEU A 68 15.82 -26.65 5.70
C LEU A 68 15.68 -25.44 6.62
N LEU A 69 16.75 -25.08 7.34
CA LEU A 69 16.78 -23.87 8.17
C LEU A 69 16.68 -22.60 7.32
N ALA A 70 17.43 -22.52 6.21
CA ALA A 70 17.40 -21.40 5.29
C ALA A 70 16.00 -21.22 4.70
N VAL A 71 15.38 -22.30 4.18
CA VAL A 71 14.03 -22.27 3.62
C VAL A 71 13.01 -21.79 4.65
N ARG A 72 13.05 -22.33 5.89
CA ARG A 72 12.12 -21.91 6.95
C ARG A 72 12.27 -20.42 7.28
N THR A 73 13.49 -19.92 7.33
CA THR A 73 13.78 -18.52 7.62
C THR A 73 13.29 -17.62 6.48
N VAL A 74 13.58 -18.00 5.23
CA VAL A 74 13.13 -17.26 4.03
C VAL A 74 11.61 -17.19 3.97
N LEU A 75 10.89 -18.28 4.24
CA LEU A 75 9.43 -18.29 4.25
C LEU A 75 8.85 -17.29 5.25
N ILE A 76 9.38 -17.26 6.48
CA ILE A 76 8.93 -16.30 7.51
C ILE A 76 9.28 -14.87 7.10
N THR A 77 10.49 -14.63 6.59
CA THR A 77 10.90 -13.30 6.11
C THR A 77 10.01 -12.82 4.97
N CYS A 78 9.71 -13.66 3.97
CA CYS A 78 8.82 -13.31 2.88
C CYS A 78 7.41 -12.97 3.38
N LEU A 79 6.89 -13.69 4.38
CA LEU A 79 5.59 -13.42 4.96
C LEU A 79 5.58 -12.07 5.70
N VAL A 80 6.62 -11.79 6.49
CA VAL A 80 6.77 -10.49 7.16
C VAL A 80 6.89 -9.35 6.14
N LEU A 81 7.66 -9.54 5.07
CA LEU A 81 7.78 -8.56 3.99
C LEU A 81 6.46 -8.35 3.27
N ALA A 82 5.72 -9.42 2.94
CA ALA A 82 4.40 -9.30 2.30
C ALA A 82 3.43 -8.45 3.14
N VAL A 83 3.48 -8.63 4.46
CA VAL A 83 2.66 -7.87 5.41
C VAL A 83 3.18 -6.45 5.62
N ALA A 84 4.48 -6.20 5.51
CA ALA A 84 5.08 -4.88 5.65
C ALA A 84 4.85 -3.96 4.43
N GLU A 85 4.27 -4.48 3.34
CA GLU A 85 3.99 -3.79 2.08
C GLU A 85 5.19 -2.93 1.60
N PRO A 86 6.28 -3.56 1.14
CA PRO A 86 7.44 -2.85 0.61
C PRO A 86 7.06 -2.14 -0.68
N TYR A 87 7.33 -0.84 -0.75
CA TYR A 87 7.11 -0.04 -1.94
C TYR A 87 8.43 0.51 -2.46
N LEU A 88 8.57 0.53 -3.79
CA LEU A 88 9.68 1.18 -4.47
C LEU A 88 9.19 2.53 -4.98
N GLU A 89 9.71 3.62 -4.42
CA GLU A 89 9.48 4.96 -4.96
C GLU A 89 10.70 5.47 -5.70
N ARG A 90 10.52 6.43 -6.60
CA ARG A 90 11.66 7.19 -7.12
C ARG A 90 12.12 8.16 -6.03
N ALA A 91 13.34 7.96 -5.52
CA ALA A 91 14.00 8.87 -4.60
C ALA A 91 14.11 10.24 -5.26
N GLY A 92 13.31 11.17 -4.75
CA GLY A 92 12.98 12.45 -5.38
C GLY A 92 11.53 12.86 -5.11
N LEU A 93 10.64 11.89 -4.90
CA LEU A 93 9.24 12.13 -4.50
C LEU A 93 9.07 12.23 -2.97
N THR A 94 9.88 11.51 -2.17
CA THR A 94 9.77 11.51 -0.70
C THR A 94 10.58 12.59 0.02
N ALA A 95 11.63 13.15 -0.63
CA ALA A 95 12.39 14.27 -0.06
C ALA A 95 11.66 15.62 -0.21
N VAL A 96 10.58 15.65 -0.99
CA VAL A 96 9.69 16.81 -1.12
C VAL A 96 8.39 16.46 -0.41
N SER A 97 8.35 16.71 0.90
CA SER A 97 7.13 16.83 1.72
C SER A 97 6.23 18.00 1.23
N GLY A 98 5.90 18.01 -0.05
CA GLY A 98 5.27 19.13 -0.74
C GLY A 98 5.08 18.92 -2.25
N ALA A 99 5.17 17.69 -2.76
CA ALA A 99 4.74 17.38 -4.12
C ALA A 99 3.21 17.57 -4.20
N ARG A 100 2.80 18.79 -4.60
CA ARG A 100 1.40 19.16 -4.75
C ARG A 100 0.71 18.13 -5.64
N THR A 101 -0.28 17.46 -5.08
CA THR A 101 -1.03 16.41 -5.78
C THR A 101 -2.38 16.97 -6.18
N HIS A 102 -2.76 16.72 -7.43
CA HIS A 102 -4.10 17.05 -7.91
C HIS A 102 -5.03 15.85 -7.67
N LYS A 103 -6.00 16.01 -6.77
CA LYS A 103 -6.96 14.97 -6.40
C LYS A 103 -8.30 15.25 -7.08
N LEU A 104 -8.76 14.29 -7.89
CA LEU A 104 -10.07 14.35 -8.54
C LEU A 104 -11.02 13.39 -7.82
N LEU A 105 -12.05 13.94 -7.20
CA LEU A 105 -13.08 13.20 -6.48
C LEU A 105 -14.30 13.04 -7.38
N VAL A 106 -14.74 11.80 -7.57
CA VAL A 106 -15.98 11.47 -8.28
C VAL A 106 -16.97 10.92 -7.27
N ILE A 107 -18.11 11.59 -7.10
CA ILE A 107 -19.19 11.15 -6.23
C ILE A 107 -20.29 10.54 -7.08
N ASP A 108 -20.74 9.33 -6.73
CA ASP A 108 -21.92 8.72 -7.35
C ASP A 108 -23.19 9.47 -6.94
N GLY A 109 -23.92 10.00 -7.91
CA GLY A 109 -25.22 10.65 -7.76
C GLY A 109 -26.40 9.79 -8.24
N SER A 110 -26.19 8.50 -8.49
CA SER A 110 -27.28 7.60 -8.88
C SER A 110 -28.38 7.54 -7.81
N PHE A 111 -29.63 7.32 -8.23
CA PHE A 111 -30.79 7.20 -7.32
C PHE A 111 -30.56 6.19 -6.17
N SER A 112 -29.74 5.16 -6.40
CA SER A 112 -29.38 4.16 -5.39
C SER A 112 -28.62 4.73 -4.17
N MET A 113 -28.00 5.90 -4.33
CA MET A 113 -27.27 6.61 -3.28
C MET A 113 -28.19 7.29 -2.27
N GLY A 114 -29.48 7.44 -2.60
CA GLY A 114 -30.52 7.85 -1.65
C GLY A 114 -30.91 6.75 -0.65
N TYR A 115 -30.39 5.52 -0.81
CA TYR A 115 -30.66 4.45 0.14
C TYR A 115 -30.14 4.80 1.53
N LYS A 116 -31.01 4.64 2.54
CA LYS A 116 -30.77 4.98 3.94
C LYS A 116 -30.78 3.71 4.80
N PRO A 117 -29.64 3.03 4.98
CA PRO A 117 -29.55 1.82 5.80
C PRO A 117 -29.59 2.09 7.31
N THR A 118 -29.24 3.30 7.75
CA THR A 118 -29.24 3.72 9.16
C THR A 118 -29.77 5.16 9.24
N ASP A 119 -29.06 6.11 9.86
CA ASP A 119 -29.51 7.49 10.01
C ASP A 119 -29.06 8.43 8.88
N LYS A 120 -28.15 7.97 8.02
CA LYS A 120 -27.58 8.74 6.91
C LYS A 120 -27.78 8.00 5.58
N THR A 121 -27.95 8.74 4.49
CA THR A 121 -27.99 8.15 3.14
C THR A 121 -26.58 7.72 2.71
N ARG A 122 -26.48 6.83 1.74
CA ARG A 122 -25.17 6.49 1.13
C ARG A 122 -24.50 7.72 0.54
N PHE A 123 -25.29 8.67 0.03
CA PHE A 123 -24.80 9.95 -0.47
C PHE A 123 -24.19 10.82 0.64
N ASP A 124 -24.86 10.94 1.79
CA ASP A 124 -24.30 11.67 2.95
C ASP A 124 -22.99 11.04 3.41
N ARG A 125 -22.92 9.70 3.40
CA ARG A 125 -21.68 8.99 3.75
C ARG A 125 -20.56 9.24 2.74
N ALA A 126 -20.88 9.35 1.45
CA ALA A 126 -19.92 9.69 0.41
C ALA A 126 -19.38 11.12 0.59
N LYS A 127 -20.23 12.08 0.98
CA LYS A 127 -19.83 13.46 1.31
C LYS A 127 -18.86 13.51 2.51
N GLU A 128 -19.15 12.75 3.56
CA GLU A 128 -18.25 12.65 4.72
C GLU A 128 -16.88 12.08 4.36
N LEU A 129 -16.84 11.00 3.57
CA LEU A 129 -15.58 10.40 3.13
C LEU A 129 -14.79 11.36 2.23
N ALA A 130 -15.48 12.08 1.34
CA ALA A 130 -14.86 13.11 0.52
C ALA A 130 -14.23 14.23 1.37
N GLY A 131 -14.93 14.68 2.43
CA GLY A 131 -14.40 15.65 3.39
C GLY A 131 -13.16 15.13 4.13
N GLN A 132 -13.19 13.89 4.62
CA GLN A 132 -12.04 13.27 5.29
C GLN A 132 -10.80 13.21 4.38
N ILE A 133 -10.97 12.85 3.11
CA ILE A 133 -9.87 12.82 2.13
C ILE A 133 -9.26 14.21 1.96
N VAL A 134 -10.07 15.26 1.97
CA VAL A 134 -9.63 16.65 1.83
C VAL A 134 -8.90 17.11 3.10
N ASP A 135 -9.40 16.77 4.29
CA ASP A 135 -8.78 17.08 5.57
C ASP A 135 -7.42 16.39 5.77
N GLU A 136 -7.26 15.17 5.25
CA GLU A 136 -6.00 14.41 5.28
C GLU A 136 -4.98 14.88 4.23
N SER A 137 -5.35 15.82 3.35
CA SER A 137 -4.49 16.28 2.25
C SER A 137 -3.48 17.34 2.69
N SER A 138 -2.40 17.49 1.91
CA SER A 138 -1.35 18.46 2.21
C SER A 138 -1.75 19.87 1.74
N GLN A 139 -1.25 20.91 2.43
CA GLN A 139 -1.46 22.30 2.00
C GLN A 139 -0.88 22.52 0.59
N GLY A 140 -1.73 23.01 -0.33
CA GLY A 140 -1.37 23.24 -1.73
C GLY A 140 -1.75 22.12 -2.70
N ASP A 141 -2.39 21.05 -2.23
CA ASP A 141 -3.07 20.09 -3.10
C ASP A 141 -4.25 20.76 -3.83
N GLY A 142 -4.46 20.38 -5.10
CA GLY A 142 -5.57 20.88 -5.91
C GLY A 142 -6.71 19.88 -5.94
N PHE A 143 -7.94 20.32 -5.71
CA PHE A 143 -9.11 19.44 -5.70
C PHE A 143 -10.07 19.74 -6.85
N THR A 144 -10.59 18.70 -7.50
CA THR A 144 -11.66 18.76 -8.50
C THR A 144 -12.78 17.82 -8.06
N LEU A 145 -14.03 18.28 -8.18
CA LEU A 145 -15.22 17.52 -7.80
C LEU A 145 -16.12 17.30 -9.00
N VAL A 146 -16.40 16.03 -9.29
CA VAL A 146 -17.33 15.60 -10.34
C VAL A 146 -18.44 14.78 -9.71
N LEU A 147 -19.69 15.18 -9.95
CA LEU A 147 -20.87 14.43 -9.59
C LEU A 147 -21.28 13.55 -10.77
N MET A 148 -21.23 12.24 -10.58
CA MET A 148 -21.68 11.26 -11.57
C MET A 148 -23.21 11.25 -11.60
N GLY A 149 -23.77 11.54 -12.76
CA GLY A 149 -25.21 11.54 -12.99
C GLY A 149 -25.49 11.39 -14.48
N ASP A 150 -26.74 11.64 -14.87
CA ASP A 150 -27.16 11.68 -16.27
C ASP A 150 -27.90 13.00 -16.55
N PRO A 151 -27.22 14.06 -17.06
CA PRO A 151 -25.80 14.12 -17.41
C PRO A 151 -24.87 14.34 -16.19
N PRO A 152 -23.56 14.01 -16.30
CA PRO A 152 -22.59 14.30 -15.25
C PRO A 152 -22.44 15.80 -15.03
N ARG A 153 -22.22 16.20 -13.78
CA ARG A 153 -22.08 17.61 -13.37
C ARG A 153 -20.70 17.86 -12.78
N THR A 154 -19.97 18.80 -13.37
CA THR A 154 -18.73 19.33 -12.81
C THR A 154 -19.06 20.40 -11.79
N VAL A 155 -18.77 20.12 -10.52
CA VAL A 155 -19.13 21.01 -9.40
C VAL A 155 -17.99 21.96 -9.12
N VAL A 156 -16.76 21.44 -9.15
CA VAL A 156 -15.53 22.22 -9.05
C VAL A 156 -14.67 21.86 -10.26
N GLY A 157 -14.76 22.67 -11.32
CA GLY A 157 -14.09 22.43 -12.61
C GLY A 157 -12.67 22.99 -12.70
N THR A 158 -12.23 23.81 -11.74
CA THR A 158 -10.85 24.28 -11.61
C THR A 158 -10.28 23.80 -10.28
N PRO A 159 -8.98 23.46 -10.21
CA PRO A 159 -8.38 22.97 -8.97
C PRO A 159 -8.56 23.99 -7.85
N ALA A 160 -9.42 23.69 -6.88
CA ALA A 160 -9.51 24.48 -5.67
C ALA A 160 -8.28 24.15 -4.82
N PHE A 161 -7.47 25.15 -4.48
CA PHE A 161 -6.33 24.99 -3.57
C PHE A 161 -6.72 25.25 -2.11
N GLU A 162 -7.97 25.65 -1.88
CA GLU A 162 -8.52 25.96 -0.57
C GLU A 162 -9.48 24.85 -0.15
N ALA A 163 -9.02 24.00 0.77
CA ALA A 163 -9.77 22.86 1.30
C ALA A 163 -11.13 23.27 1.88
N GLY A 164 -11.20 24.37 2.62
CA GLY A 164 -12.44 24.84 3.26
C GLY A 164 -13.56 25.14 2.26
N ARG A 165 -13.23 25.82 1.15
CA ARG A 165 -14.19 26.12 0.08
C ARG A 165 -14.66 24.86 -0.64
N PHE A 166 -13.79 23.87 -0.79
CA PHE A 166 -14.11 22.61 -1.42
C PHE A 166 -15.06 21.75 -0.55
N VAL A 167 -14.83 21.72 0.77
CA VAL A 167 -15.72 21.04 1.72
C VAL A 167 -17.11 21.67 1.74
N GLU A 168 -17.20 23.01 1.74
CA GLU A 168 -18.49 23.71 1.65
C GLU A 168 -19.27 23.33 0.36
N GLU A 169 -18.56 23.19 -0.75
CA GLU A 169 -19.18 22.80 -2.02
C GLU A 169 -19.65 21.34 -2.02
N ILE A 170 -18.89 20.44 -1.37
CA ILE A 170 -19.34 19.05 -1.12
C ILE A 170 -20.62 19.07 -0.27
N GLU A 171 -20.66 19.85 0.80
CA GLU A 171 -21.82 19.93 1.70
C GLU A 171 -23.07 20.47 1.01
N ARG A 172 -22.92 21.33 0.01
CA ARG A 172 -24.03 21.85 -0.81
C ARG A 172 -24.56 20.86 -1.84
N LEU A 173 -23.89 19.75 -2.07
CA LEU A 173 -24.37 18.75 -3.01
C LEU A 173 -25.68 18.14 -2.52
N GLU A 174 -26.66 18.17 -3.43
CA GLU A 174 -27.91 17.44 -3.32
C GLU A 174 -27.87 16.20 -4.21
N LEU A 175 -28.53 15.13 -3.78
CA LEU A 175 -28.63 13.91 -4.55
C LEU A 175 -29.44 14.18 -5.84
N PRO A 176 -28.87 13.97 -7.04
CA PRO A 176 -29.65 14.11 -8.26
C PRO A 176 -30.63 12.94 -8.42
N HIS A 177 -31.76 13.21 -9.05
CA HIS A 177 -32.86 12.24 -9.18
C HIS A 177 -32.70 11.32 -10.41
N GLY A 178 -31.46 10.99 -10.79
CA GLY A 178 -31.12 10.33 -12.06
C GLY A 178 -30.34 9.02 -11.91
N GLY A 179 -29.98 8.45 -13.07
CA GLY A 179 -29.04 7.32 -13.13
C GLY A 179 -27.59 7.76 -13.06
N GLY A 180 -26.69 6.83 -12.72
CA GLY A 180 -25.23 7.06 -12.83
C GLY A 180 -24.74 6.65 -14.21
N ASN A 181 -24.17 7.59 -14.97
CA ASN A 181 -23.57 7.31 -16.27
C ASN A 181 -22.03 7.31 -16.18
N LEU A 182 -21.46 6.15 -15.84
CA LEU A 182 -20.02 6.00 -15.66
C LEU A 182 -19.20 6.29 -16.95
N PRO A 183 -19.55 5.77 -18.14
CA PRO A 183 -18.78 6.02 -19.35
C PRO A 183 -18.64 7.52 -19.67
N VAL A 184 -19.75 8.26 -19.67
CA VAL A 184 -19.74 9.70 -19.96
C VAL A 184 -19.01 10.48 -18.87
N THR A 185 -19.13 10.06 -17.61
CA THR A 185 -18.38 10.67 -16.50
C THR A 185 -16.88 10.47 -16.67
N LEU A 186 -16.42 9.29 -17.09
CA LEU A 186 -14.99 9.03 -17.31
C LEU A 186 -14.42 9.85 -18.47
N GLU A 187 -15.17 10.02 -19.55
CA GLU A 187 -14.77 10.92 -20.66
C GLU A 187 -14.59 12.37 -20.19
N GLU A 188 -15.50 12.85 -19.34
CA GLU A 188 -15.40 14.20 -18.76
C GLU A 188 -14.22 14.32 -17.79
N VAL A 189 -13.99 13.30 -16.96
CA VAL A 189 -12.84 13.24 -16.05
C VAL A 189 -11.52 13.26 -16.83
N GLU A 190 -11.41 12.50 -17.93
CA GLU A 190 -10.22 12.50 -18.78
C GLU A 190 -9.98 13.88 -19.41
N ARG A 191 -11.06 14.57 -19.84
CA ARG A 191 -10.98 15.92 -20.38
C ARG A 191 -10.44 16.91 -19.33
N ILE A 192 -10.96 16.86 -18.10
CA ILE A 192 -10.53 17.73 -17.00
C ILE A 192 -9.08 17.44 -16.63
N LEU A 193 -8.69 16.17 -16.49
CA LEU A 193 -7.31 15.79 -16.19
C LEU A 193 -6.34 16.23 -17.26
N THR A 194 -6.73 16.13 -18.54
CA THR A 194 -5.91 16.58 -19.67
C THR A 194 -5.75 18.10 -19.68
N ALA A 195 -6.82 18.85 -19.35
CA ALA A 195 -6.77 20.31 -19.23
C ALA A 195 -5.88 20.74 -18.05
N ALA A 196 -6.08 20.17 -16.87
CA ALA A 196 -5.30 20.46 -15.67
C ALA A 196 -3.80 20.15 -15.88
N ARG A 197 -3.47 19.07 -16.60
CA ARG A 197 -2.09 18.71 -16.95
C ARG A 197 -1.41 19.72 -17.86
N ARG A 198 -2.17 20.41 -18.73
CA ARG A 198 -1.64 21.45 -19.63
C ARG A 198 -1.40 22.76 -18.90
N GLU A 199 -2.25 23.10 -17.94
CA GLU A 199 -2.15 24.35 -17.16
C GLU A 199 -1.07 24.27 -16.06
N GLN A 200 -0.73 23.07 -15.59
CA GLN A 200 0.34 22.84 -14.61
C GLN A 200 1.34 21.77 -15.08
N PRO A 201 2.29 22.12 -15.98
CA PRO A 201 3.39 21.23 -16.29
C PRO A 201 4.25 21.01 -15.03
N LYS A 202 4.48 19.74 -14.70
CA LYS A 202 5.34 19.29 -13.59
C LYS A 202 6.73 19.93 -13.62
#